data_AF-A0A353MIQ3-F1
#
_entry.id   AF-A0A353MIQ3-F1
#
_cell.length_a   1.000
_cell.length_b   1.000
_cell.length_c   1.000
_cell.angle_alpha   90.00
_cell.angle_beta   90.00
_cell.angle_gamma   90.00
#
_symmetry.space_group_name_H-M   'P 1'
#
loop_
_entity.id
_entity.type
_entity.pdbx_description
1 polymer ?
#
loop_
_entity_poly.entity_id
_entity_poly.type
_entity_poly.pdbx_seq_one_letter_code
_entity_poly.pdbx_strand_id
1 'polypeptide(L)' 'MLIDEAARAELLALSNSEAMRNDGAHVAANRHNPLLVDGEVSADRVMEFLTQYNDCLNHPIKPSRPFIETNMKL' A
#
# COMPACT_ATOMS: atom_id res chain seq x y z
N MET A 1 20.72 -3.52 -10.91
CA MET A 1 19.66 -4.55 -10.82
C MET A 1 19.59 -5.22 -12.18
N LEU A 2 20.19 -6.40 -12.34
CA LEU A 2 20.16 -7.17 -13.58
C LEU A 2 18.98 -8.14 -13.47
N ILE A 3 17.96 -7.95 -14.30
CA ILE A 3 16.80 -8.83 -14.38
C ILE A 3 17.19 -9.96 -15.34
N ASP A 4 16.96 -11.21 -14.96
CA ASP A 4 17.22 -12.34 -15.84
C ASP A 4 16.26 -12.33 -17.05
N GLU A 5 16.62 -13.07 -18.09
CA GLU A 5 15.88 -13.04 -19.36
C GLU A 5 14.47 -13.67 -19.26
N ALA A 6 14.30 -14.66 -18.37
CA ALA A 6 13.00 -15.29 -18.12
C ALA A 6 12.05 -14.34 -17.37
N ALA A 7 12.54 -13.67 -16.33
CA ALA A 7 11.81 -12.65 -15.59
C ALA A 7 11.43 -11.47 -16.50
N ARG A 8 12.32 -11.08 -17.43
CA ARG A 8 11.99 -10.05 -18.44
C ARG A 8 10.87 -10.50 -19.36
N ALA A 9 10.89 -11.74 -19.83
CA ALA A 9 9.85 -12.29 -20.69
C ALA A 9 8.49 -12.40 -19.96
N GLU A 10 8.51 -12.82 -18.69
CA GLU A 10 7.31 -12.88 -17.84
C GLU A 10 6.69 -11.49 -17.63
N LEU A 11 7.51 -10.48 -17.32
CA LEU A 11 7.04 -9.10 -17.16
C LEU A 11 6.41 -8.54 -18.43
N LEU A 12 6.99 -8.84 -19.60
CA LEU A 12 6.42 -8.46 -20.91
C LEU A 12 5.11 -9.19 -21.21
N ALA A 13 5.00 -10.47 -20.85
CA ALA A 13 3.75 -11.21 -20.99
C ALA A 13 2.66 -10.62 -20.08
N LEU A 14 3.01 -10.36 -18.82
CA LEU A 14 2.10 -9.76 -17.84
C LEU A 14 1.64 -8.37 -18.25
N SER A 15 2.52 -7.52 -18.79
CA SER A 15 2.16 -6.16 -19.23
C SER A 15 1.16 -6.15 -20.37
N ASN A 16 1.15 -7.21 -21.20
CA ASN A 16 0.19 -7.36 -22.30
C ASN A 16 -1.11 -8.06 -21.87
N SER A 17 -1.14 -8.67 -20.67
CA SER A 17 -2.31 -9.36 -20.14
C SER A 17 -3.51 -8.41 -20.02
N GLU A 18 -4.63 -8.81 -20.61
CA GLU A 18 -5.90 -8.08 -20.51
C GLU A 18 -6.53 -8.25 -19.13
N ALA A 19 -6.43 -9.44 -18.54
CA ALA A 19 -6.92 -9.72 -17.19
C ALA A 19 -6.25 -8.79 -16.16
N MET A 20 -4.91 -8.66 -16.22
CA MET A 20 -4.17 -7.75 -15.34
C MET A 20 -4.61 -6.29 -15.49
N ARG A 21 -4.88 -5.85 -16.73
CA ARG A 21 -5.36 -4.49 -16.99
C ARG A 21 -6.77 -4.27 -16.45
N ASN A 22 -7.67 -5.24 -16.63
CA ASN A 22 -9.05 -5.16 -16.14
C ASN A 22 -9.09 -5.17 -14.61
N ASP A 23 -8.29 -6.00 -13.96
CA ASP A 23 -8.16 -6.03 -12.51
C ASP A 23 -7.60 -4.70 -11.99
N GLY A 24 -6.55 -4.17 -12.62
CA GLY A 24 -5.99 -2.87 -12.28
C GLY A 24 -7.01 -1.73 -12.42
N ALA A 25 -7.80 -1.73 -13.49
CA ALA A 25 -8.87 -0.76 -13.70
C ALA A 25 -9.98 -0.89 -12.64
N HIS A 26 -10.36 -2.12 -12.29
CA HIS A 26 -11.35 -2.38 -11.25
C HIS A 26 -10.89 -1.87 -9.89
N VAL A 27 -9.63 -2.14 -9.51
CA VAL A 27 -9.03 -1.63 -8.27
C VAL A 27 -8.97 -0.11 -8.28
N ALA A 28 -8.56 0.49 -9.40
CA ALA A 28 -8.48 1.95 -9.51
C ALA A 28 -9.86 2.63 -9.37
N ALA A 29 -10.89 2.07 -10.00
CA ALA A 29 -12.26 2.58 -9.94
C ALA A 29 -12.88 2.45 -8.55
N ASN A 30 -12.55 1.39 -7.81
CA ASN A 30 -13.10 1.13 -6.48
C ASN A 30 -12.17 1.60 -5.34
N ARG A 31 -11.07 2.28 -5.67
CA ARG A 31 -10.14 2.77 -4.65
C ARG A 31 -10.81 3.89 -3.86
N HIS A 32 -11.07 3.62 -2.58
CA HIS A 32 -11.50 4.66 -1.65
C HIS A 32 -10.43 5.75 -1.54
N ASN A 33 -10.81 7.01 -1.74
CA ASN A 33 -9.94 8.15 -1.49
C ASN A 33 -10.31 8.76 -0.12
N PRO A 34 -9.47 8.59 0.91
CA PRO A 34 -9.77 9.06 2.26
C PRO A 34 -9.78 10.59 2.38
N LEU A 35 -9.27 11.31 1.38
CA LEU A 35 -9.23 12.78 1.37
C LEU A 35 -10.50 13.41 0.77
N LEU A 36 -11.35 12.62 0.11
CA LEU A 36 -12.57 13.09 -0.51
C LEU A 36 -13.77 12.83 0.41
N VAL A 37 -14.59 13.87 0.60
CA VAL A 37 -15.90 13.81 1.26
C VAL A 37 -16.91 14.41 0.28
N ASP A 38 -17.93 13.64 -0.08
CA ASP A 38 -18.96 14.04 -1.06
C ASP A 38 -18.41 14.52 -2.42
N GLY A 39 -17.25 14.00 -2.82
CA GLY A 39 -16.60 14.34 -4.10
C GLY A 39 -15.70 15.58 -4.03
N GLU A 40 -15.64 16.27 -2.89
CA GLU A 40 -14.76 17.42 -2.67
C GLU A 40 -13.62 17.07 -1.72
N VAL A 41 -12.48 17.74 -1.88
CA VAL A 41 -11.33 17.55 -0.99
C VAL A 41 -11.63 18.19 0.36
N SER A 42 -11.60 17.40 1.43
CA SER A 42 -11.80 17.90 2.79
C SER A 42 -10.46 18.32 3.41
N ALA A 43 -10.34 19.60 3.76
CA ALA A 43 -9.16 20.12 4.46
C ALA A 43 -8.91 19.39 5.78
N ASP A 44 -9.98 19.06 6.52
CA ASP A 44 -9.87 18.36 7.81
C ASP A 44 -9.27 16.96 7.63
N ARG A 45 -9.71 16.21 6.61
CA ARG A 45 -9.15 14.88 6.28
C ARG A 45 -7.68 14.96 5.89
N VAL A 46 -7.30 15.99 5.13
CA VAL A 46 -5.90 16.23 4.76
C VAL A 46 -5.05 16.52 5.99
N MET A 47 -5.53 17.38 6.90
CA MET A 47 -4.82 17.71 8.13
C MET A 47 -4.68 16.49 9.06
N GLU A 48 -5.73 15.69 9.21
CA GLU A 48 -5.70 14.45 9.97
C GLU A 48 -4.68 13.47 9.38
N PHE A 49 -4.70 13.26 8.06
CA PHE A 49 -3.75 12.38 7.38
C PHE A 49 -2.30 12.82 7.59
N LEU A 50 -2.00 14.12 7.41
CA LEU A 50 -0.66 14.66 7.61
C LEU A 50 -0.19 14.53 9.07
N THR A 51 -1.11 14.69 10.02
CA THR A 51 -0.82 14.53 11.46
C THR A 51 -0.46 13.08 11.77
N GLN A 52 -1.30 12.13 11.38
CA GLN A 52 -1.06 10.69 11.59
C GLN A 52 0.21 10.21 10.88
N TYR A 53 0.46 10.71 9.67
CA TYR A 53 1.67 10.39 8.92
C TYR A 53 2.93 10.89 9.63
N ASN A 54 2.88 12.12 10.18
CA ASN A 54 3.96 12.68 10.97
C ASN A 54 4.22 11.85 12.24
N ASP A 55 3.17 11.46 12.96
CA ASP A 55 3.27 10.59 14.14
C ASP A 55 3.91 9.23 13.81
N CYS A 56 3.60 8.69 12.64
CA CYS A 56 4.19 7.43 12.16
C CYS A 56 5.68 7.59 11.84
N LEU A 57 6.05 8.63 11.09
CA LEU A 57 7.45 8.85 10.68
C LEU A 57 8.36 9.25 11.85
N ASN A 58 7.85 10.07 12.75
CA ASN A 58 8.60 10.56 13.91
C ASN A 58 8.50 9.60 15.10
N HIS A 59 7.93 8.41 14.92
CA HIS A 59 7.89 7.43 15.99
C HIS A 59 9.34 7.05 16.37
N PRO A 60 9.73 7.18 17.66
CA PRO A 60 11.04 6.74 18.10
C PRO A 60 11.24 5.27 17.73
N ILE A 61 12.41 4.95 17.18
CA ILE A 61 12.77 3.58 16.79
C ILE A 61 12.52 2.67 17.99
N LYS A 62 11.54 1.77 17.85
CA LYS A 62 11.27 0.77 18.88
C LYS A 62 12.52 -0.09 19.05
N PRO A 63 13.11 -0.18 20.25
CA PRO A 63 14.27 -1.03 20.45
C PRO A 63 13.90 -2.47 20.08
N SER A 64 14.80 -3.15 19.37
CA SER A 64 14.63 -4.57 19.06
C SER A 64 14.44 -5.33 20.36
N ARG A 65 13.29 -6.00 20.50
CA ARG A 65 13.00 -6.89 21.63
C ARG A 65 12.82 -8.29 21.07
N PRO A 66 13.38 -9.33 21.73
CA PRO A 66 13.12 -10.70 21.33
C PRO A 66 11.60 -10.94 21.37
N PHE A 67 11.08 -11.57 20.32
CA PHE A 67 9.70 -12.02 20.30
C PHE A 67 9.59 -13.20 21.28
N ILE A 68 8.98 -12.96 22.43
CA ILE A 68 8.70 -13.99 23.44
C ILE A 68 7.23 -14.33 23.30
N GLU A 69 6.92 -15.40 22.56
CA GLU A 69 5.57 -15.95 22.47
C GLU A 69 5.24 -16.66 23.79
N THR A 70 4.39 -16.05 24.61
CA THR A 70 4.03 -16.59 25.93
C THR A 70 2.71 -17.35 25.92
N ASN A 71 1.92 -17.28 24.85
CA ASN A 71 0.59 -17.89 24.84
C ASN A 71 0.23 -18.45 23.45
N MET A 72 0.87 -19.57 23.10
CA MET A 72 0.43 -20.38 21.95
C MET A 72 -0.88 -21.08 22.30
N LYS A 73 -2.00 -20.40 22.04
CA LYS A 73 -3.30 -21.07 21.96
C LYS A 73 -3.42 -21.68 20.56
N LEU A 74 -3.50 -23.01 20.54
CA LEU A 74 -3.83 -23.83 19.37
C LEU A 74 -5.27 -23.53 18.88
#